data_AF-A0AA48H677-F1
#
_entry.id   AF-A0AA48H677-F1
#
_cell.length_a   1.000
_cell.length_b   1.000
_cell.length_c   1.000
_cell.angle_alpha   90.00
_cell.angle_beta   90.00
_cell.angle_gamma   90.00
#
_symmetry.space_group_name_H-M   'P 1'
#
loop_
_entity.id
_entity.type
_entity.pdbx_description
1 polymer ?
#
loop_
_entity_poly.entity_id
_entity_poly.type
_entity_poly.pdbx_seq_one_letter_code
_entity_poly.pdbx_strand_id
1 'polypeptide(L)'
;MPEGFSAALALPGLWGLLGAVMVAGLVFGFAGFGAALVFLPVAVALVPPELAVAAFSVSALSSLVTVVPRAFGQTDKRALGQLLLAAMVSFPLGVWVLRVGDEIAIRWAVSGVVLVTLAALIAGWRMRAAPRPVARLGVGAATGIVGGATGLTGPVVILFNLGAGAPAAVTRANTLVFLTFSALLLLPHLWVQGLLRPEALWLGLLLVLPYAVGNRIGQALFDPGAEAIYRRVAYAIIAASALVGLPVWT
;
A
#
# COMPACT_ATOMS: atom_id res chain seq x y z
N MET A 1 -0.42 11.97 -29.34
CA MET A 1 -0.26 11.41 -27.98
C MET A 1 -1.64 11.42 -27.33
N PRO A 2 -2.10 10.37 -26.66
CA PRO A 2 -3.40 10.40 -25.98
C PRO A 2 -3.40 11.54 -24.95
N GLU A 3 -4.45 12.37 -24.92
CA GLU A 3 -4.53 13.61 -24.14
C GLU A 3 -4.24 13.40 -22.64
N GLY A 4 -4.64 12.26 -22.09
CA GLY A 4 -4.35 11.88 -20.70
C GLY A 4 -2.87 11.65 -20.39
N PHE A 5 -2.05 11.26 -21.37
CA PHE A 5 -0.61 11.10 -21.19
C PHE A 5 0.11 12.45 -21.10
N SER A 6 -0.25 13.41 -21.96
CA SER A 6 0.25 14.79 -21.86
C SER A 6 -0.17 15.46 -20.56
N ALA A 7 -1.41 15.24 -20.10
CA ALA A 7 -1.87 15.74 -18.81
C ALA A 7 -1.06 15.17 -17.64
N ALA A 8 -0.77 13.87 -17.65
CA ALA A 8 0.04 13.24 -16.62
C ALA A 8 1.49 13.78 -16.60
N LEU A 9 2.09 14.05 -17.77
CA LEU A 9 3.42 14.68 -17.87
C LEU A 9 3.45 16.13 -17.40
N ALA A 10 2.33 16.85 -17.52
CA ALA A 10 2.20 18.25 -17.11
C ALA A 10 1.88 18.43 -15.61
N LEU A 11 1.69 17.35 -14.84
CA LEU A 11 1.39 17.44 -13.41
C LEU A 11 2.52 18.13 -12.64
N PRO A 12 2.27 19.27 -11.95
CA PRO A 12 3.30 20.01 -11.22
C PRO A 12 4.06 19.19 -10.17
N GLY A 13 3.42 18.15 -9.62
CA GLY A 13 3.99 17.25 -8.62
C GLY A 13 4.63 15.96 -9.17
N LEU A 14 4.71 15.77 -10.49
CA LEU A 14 5.10 14.48 -11.09
C LEU A 14 6.46 13.97 -10.60
N TRP A 15 7.48 14.82 -10.55
CA TRP A 15 8.82 14.44 -10.08
C TRP A 15 8.82 14.00 -8.61
N GLY A 16 8.02 14.67 -7.77
CA GLY A 16 7.80 14.27 -6.38
C GLY A 16 7.15 12.89 -6.29
N LEU A 17 6.13 12.62 -7.12
CA LEU A 17 5.46 11.32 -7.19
C LEU A 17 6.39 10.21 -7.69
N LEU A 18 7.20 10.47 -8.72
CA LEU A 18 8.19 9.52 -9.25
C LEU A 18 9.25 9.17 -8.20
N GLY A 19 9.78 10.18 -7.49
CA GLY A 19 10.71 9.97 -6.39
C GLY A 19 10.08 9.18 -5.25
N ALA A 20 8.88 9.59 -4.80
CA ALA A 20 8.16 8.93 -3.72
C ALA A 20 7.83 7.48 -4.05
N VAL A 21 7.38 7.17 -5.28
CA VAL A 21 7.03 5.80 -5.67
C VAL A 21 8.26 4.92 -5.81
N MET A 22 9.39 5.48 -6.26
CA MET A 22 10.65 4.75 -6.32
C MET A 22 11.16 4.40 -4.92
N VAL A 23 11.11 5.34 -3.98
CA VAL A 23 11.45 5.10 -2.56
C VAL A 23 10.47 4.11 -1.93
N ALA A 24 9.17 4.23 -2.21
CA ALA A 24 8.16 3.28 -1.76
C ALA A 24 8.45 1.86 -2.29
N GLY A 25 8.80 1.73 -3.57
CA GLY A 25 9.25 0.47 -4.16
C GLY A 25 10.50 -0.07 -3.49
N LEU A 26 11.51 0.75 -3.25
CA LEU A 26 12.74 0.37 -2.56
C LEU A 26 12.45 -0.21 -1.16
N VAL A 27 11.67 0.53 -0.35
CA VAL A 27 11.25 0.10 0.98
C VAL A 27 10.46 -1.20 0.91
N PHE A 28 9.52 -1.31 -0.03
CA PHE A 28 8.75 -2.52 -0.23
C PHE A 28 9.61 -3.72 -0.61
N GLY A 29 10.62 -3.52 -1.45
CA GLY A 29 11.50 -4.59 -1.91
C GLY A 29 12.29 -5.25 -0.78
N PHE A 30 12.89 -4.45 0.11
CA PHE A 30 13.66 -5.00 1.22
C PHE A 30 12.77 -5.36 2.43
N ALA A 31 11.78 -4.53 2.78
CA ALA A 31 10.97 -4.72 4.00
C ALA A 31 9.77 -5.64 3.77
N GLY A 32 9.28 -5.75 2.54
CA GLY A 32 8.08 -6.51 2.18
C GLY A 32 6.75 -5.85 2.59
N PHE A 33 6.79 -4.60 3.07
CA PHE A 33 5.62 -3.79 3.39
C PHE A 33 5.99 -2.30 3.27
N GLY A 34 5.02 -1.41 3.53
CA GLY A 34 5.31 0.01 3.70
C GLY A 34 5.33 0.85 2.43
N ALA A 35 5.18 0.25 1.25
CA ALA A 35 5.06 0.98 -0.02
C ALA A 35 4.00 2.11 0.08
N ALA A 36 2.79 1.74 0.48
CA ALA A 36 1.68 2.68 0.63
C ALA A 36 1.92 3.68 1.78
N LEU A 37 2.56 3.23 2.87
CA LEU A 37 2.89 4.09 4.02
C LEU A 37 3.91 5.19 3.67
N VAL A 38 4.71 4.98 2.62
CA VAL A 38 5.66 5.97 2.10
C VAL A 38 5.01 6.82 1.02
N PHE A 39 4.37 6.19 0.03
CA PHE A 39 3.86 6.90 -1.13
C PHE A 39 2.63 7.76 -0.82
N LEU A 40 1.62 7.22 -0.13
CA LEU A 40 0.33 7.89 -0.01
C LEU A 40 0.42 9.23 0.74
N PRO A 41 1.11 9.36 1.89
CA PRO A 41 1.24 10.65 2.58
C PRO A 41 1.83 11.74 1.68
N VAL A 42 2.87 11.41 0.90
CA VAL A 42 3.48 12.36 -0.04
C VAL A 42 2.56 12.65 -1.21
N ALA A 43 1.93 11.61 -1.77
CA ALA A 43 1.10 11.75 -2.96
C ALA A 43 -0.17 12.56 -2.69
N VAL A 44 -0.86 12.32 -1.57
CA VAL A 44 -2.08 13.07 -1.22
C VAL A 44 -1.79 14.52 -0.86
N ALA A 45 -0.54 14.89 -0.56
CA ALA A 45 -0.15 16.30 -0.40
C ALA A 45 0.03 17.01 -1.75
N LEU A 46 0.37 16.27 -2.82
CA LEU A 46 0.68 16.80 -4.15
C LEU A 46 -0.51 16.76 -5.12
N VAL A 47 -1.39 15.77 -4.98
CA VAL A 47 -2.52 15.53 -5.87
C VAL A 47 -3.75 15.10 -5.08
N PRO A 48 -4.97 15.20 -5.65
CA PRO A 48 -6.19 14.75 -4.97
C PRO A 48 -6.08 13.29 -4.50
N PRO A 49 -6.62 12.94 -3.30
CA PRO A 49 -6.49 11.60 -2.74
C PRO A 49 -6.97 10.48 -3.65
N GLU A 50 -8.09 10.71 -4.35
CA GLU A 50 -8.65 9.75 -5.32
C GLU A 50 -7.64 9.40 -6.42
N LEU A 51 -6.97 10.43 -6.96
CA LEU A 51 -5.94 10.29 -8.00
C LEU A 51 -4.71 9.55 -7.46
N ALA A 52 -4.24 9.91 -6.26
CA ALA A 52 -3.12 9.24 -5.61
C ALA A 52 -3.37 7.75 -5.37
N VAL A 53 -4.52 7.40 -4.79
CA VAL A 53 -4.91 6.02 -4.48
C VAL A 53 -5.07 5.19 -5.75
N ALA A 54 -5.75 5.73 -6.77
CA ALA A 54 -5.95 5.03 -8.04
C ALA A 54 -4.64 4.82 -8.80
N ALA A 55 -3.81 5.87 -8.94
CA ALA A 55 -2.52 5.77 -9.62
C ALA A 55 -1.58 4.79 -8.89
N PHE A 56 -1.53 4.85 -7.56
CA PHE A 56 -0.72 3.91 -6.79
C PHE A 56 -1.18 2.47 -6.97
N SER A 57 -2.48 2.21 -6.93
CA SER A 57 -3.06 0.86 -7.12
C SER A 57 -2.69 0.26 -8.47
N VAL A 58 -2.69 1.08 -9.55
CA VAL A 58 -2.21 0.67 -10.88
C VAL A 58 -0.70 0.39 -10.84
N SER A 59 0.11 1.29 -10.26
CA SER A 59 1.57 1.11 -10.17
C SER A 59 1.96 -0.17 -9.42
N ALA A 60 1.21 -0.49 -8.36
CA ALA A 60 1.44 -1.64 -7.50
C ALA A 60 1.25 -2.98 -8.22
N LEU A 61 0.55 -3.01 -9.36
CA LEU A 61 0.39 -4.21 -10.20
C LEU A 61 1.73 -4.77 -10.71
N SER A 62 2.79 -3.95 -10.76
CA SER A 62 4.13 -4.47 -11.10
C SER A 62 4.61 -5.55 -10.13
N SER A 63 4.06 -5.59 -8.91
CA SER A 63 4.30 -6.63 -7.90
C SER A 63 3.79 -8.01 -8.34
N LEU A 64 2.80 -8.08 -9.25
CA LEU A 64 2.30 -9.34 -9.81
C LEU A 64 3.39 -10.09 -10.58
N VAL A 65 4.31 -9.36 -11.23
CA VAL A 65 5.40 -9.95 -12.02
C VAL A 65 6.68 -10.05 -11.21
N THR A 66 6.92 -9.11 -10.29
CA THR A 66 8.18 -9.03 -9.54
C THR A 66 8.20 -9.86 -8.26
N VAL A 67 7.06 -10.03 -7.59
CA VAL A 67 6.99 -10.62 -6.23
C VAL A 67 6.15 -11.90 -6.19
N VAL A 68 4.95 -11.86 -6.76
CA VAL A 68 3.95 -12.94 -6.63
C VAL A 68 4.46 -14.30 -7.12
N PRO A 69 5.19 -14.44 -8.24
CA PRO A 69 5.59 -15.76 -8.75
C PRO A 69 6.46 -16.54 -7.76
N ARG A 70 7.29 -15.85 -6.97
CA ARG A 70 8.17 -16.47 -5.96
C ARG A 70 7.46 -16.70 -4.62
N ALA A 71 6.57 -15.78 -4.25
CA ALA A 71 5.89 -15.82 -2.95
C ALA A 71 4.65 -16.72 -2.94
N PHE A 72 3.93 -16.85 -4.06
CA PHE A 72 2.63 -17.50 -4.09
C PHE A 72 2.69 -18.96 -3.64
N GLY A 73 3.72 -19.71 -4.01
CA GLY A 73 3.87 -21.11 -3.58
C GLY A 73 4.02 -21.30 -2.07
N GLN A 74 4.47 -20.28 -1.34
CA GLN A 74 4.75 -20.33 0.10
C GLN A 74 3.59 -19.80 0.96
N THR A 75 2.47 -19.43 0.34
CA THR A 75 1.33 -18.82 1.05
C THR A 75 0.38 -19.86 1.65
N ASP A 76 -0.18 -19.54 2.81
CA ASP A 76 -1.39 -20.21 3.32
C ASP A 76 -2.60 -19.71 2.52
N LYS A 77 -3.02 -20.50 1.54
CA LYS A 77 -4.13 -20.17 0.63
C LYS A 77 -5.45 -19.93 1.35
N ARG A 78 -5.70 -20.67 2.43
CA ARG A 78 -6.96 -20.55 3.17
C ARG A 78 -6.99 -19.25 3.96
N ALA A 79 -5.91 -18.93 4.67
CA ALA A 79 -5.81 -17.66 5.39
C ALA A 79 -5.88 -16.47 4.42
N LEU A 80 -5.08 -16.50 3.36
CA LEU A 80 -5.04 -15.47 2.33
C LEU A 80 -6.41 -15.24 1.68
N GLY A 81 -7.10 -16.33 1.28
CA GLY A 81 -8.42 -16.25 0.66
C GLY A 81 -9.49 -15.63 1.56
N GLN A 82 -9.51 -15.97 2.85
CA GLN A 82 -10.45 -15.37 3.82
C GLN A 82 -10.25 -13.86 3.95
N LEU A 83 -9.01 -13.41 4.03
CA LEU A 83 -8.68 -11.99 4.12
C LEU A 83 -9.04 -11.23 2.85
N LEU A 84 -8.68 -11.77 1.69
CA LEU A 84 -8.99 -11.15 0.40
C LEU A 84 -10.50 -11.08 0.17
N LEU A 85 -11.25 -12.13 0.53
CA LEU A 85 -12.71 -12.14 0.43
C LEU A 85 -13.33 -11.04 1.31
N ALA A 86 -12.90 -10.94 2.58
CA ALA A 86 -13.41 -9.93 3.49
C ALA A 86 -13.02 -8.50 3.05
N ALA A 87 -11.80 -8.31 2.56
CA ALA A 87 -11.35 -7.03 2.00
C ALA A 87 -12.16 -6.66 0.76
N MET A 88 -12.37 -7.60 -0.16
CA MET A 88 -13.15 -7.40 -1.38
C MET A 88 -14.60 -6.96 -1.09
N VAL A 89 -15.26 -7.60 -0.12
CA VAL A 89 -16.63 -7.23 0.28
C VAL A 89 -16.70 -5.85 0.93
N SER A 90 -15.62 -5.40 1.59
CA SER A 90 -15.58 -4.14 2.33
C SER A 90 -14.96 -2.97 1.56
N PHE A 91 -14.21 -3.21 0.47
CA PHE A 91 -13.68 -2.15 -0.39
C PHE A 91 -14.73 -1.16 -0.89
N PRO A 92 -15.94 -1.57 -1.31
CA PRO A 92 -16.97 -0.61 -1.75
C PRO A 92 -17.26 0.47 -0.70
N LEU A 93 -17.30 0.11 0.58
CA LEU A 93 -17.53 1.06 1.67
C LEU A 93 -16.33 2.00 1.84
N GLY A 94 -15.10 1.48 1.82
CA GLY A 94 -13.90 2.31 1.90
C GLY A 94 -13.77 3.28 0.71
N VAL A 95 -13.97 2.78 -0.51
CA VAL A 95 -13.93 3.61 -1.73
C VAL A 95 -15.06 4.64 -1.74
N TRP A 96 -16.23 4.30 -1.19
CA TRP A 96 -17.32 5.26 -1.03
C TRP A 96 -16.91 6.41 -0.09
N VAL A 97 -16.25 6.11 1.04
CA VAL A 97 -15.68 7.13 1.93
C VAL A 97 -14.63 7.97 1.21
N LEU A 98 -13.76 7.37 0.40
CA LEU A 98 -12.78 8.11 -0.41
C LEU A 98 -13.46 9.08 -1.39
N ARG A 99 -14.57 8.65 -2.02
CA ARG A 99 -15.29 9.43 -3.04
C ARG A 99 -16.09 10.61 -2.48
N VAL A 100 -16.73 10.43 -1.32
CA VAL A 100 -17.62 11.47 -0.73
C VAL A 100 -16.96 12.22 0.42
N GLY A 101 -15.84 11.72 0.91
CA GLY A 101 -15.09 12.31 2.00
C GLY A 101 -14.44 13.62 1.59
N ASP A 102 -14.38 14.55 2.54
CA ASP A 102 -13.62 15.78 2.37
C ASP A 102 -12.14 15.48 2.16
N GLU A 103 -11.51 16.18 1.21
CA GLU A 103 -10.12 15.94 0.83
C GLU A 103 -9.16 16.11 2.02
N ILE A 104 -9.36 17.14 2.83
CA ILE A 104 -8.52 17.43 4.01
C ILE A 104 -8.72 16.34 5.06
N ALA A 105 -9.96 15.89 5.27
CA ALA A 105 -10.26 14.78 6.17
C ALA A 105 -9.57 13.47 5.73
N ILE A 106 -9.55 13.15 4.43
CA ILE A 106 -8.85 11.97 3.91
C ILE A 106 -7.34 12.10 4.09
N ARG A 107 -6.76 13.28 3.85
CA ARG A 107 -5.33 13.51 4.10
C ARG A 107 -4.96 13.32 5.57
N TRP A 108 -5.79 13.82 6.51
CA TRP A 108 -5.62 13.54 7.94
C TRP A 108 -5.77 12.06 8.26
N ALA A 109 -6.73 11.36 7.65
CA ALA A 109 -6.91 9.93 7.85
C ALA A 109 -5.70 9.12 7.36
N VAL A 110 -5.15 9.44 6.18
CA VAL A 110 -3.92 8.82 5.64
C VAL A 110 -2.78 9.02 6.63
N SER A 111 -2.48 10.26 7.02
CA SER A 111 -1.39 10.58 7.94
C SER A 111 -1.58 9.96 9.32
N GLY A 112 -2.81 9.98 9.86
CA GLY A 112 -3.15 9.34 11.12
C GLY A 112 -2.94 7.84 11.10
N VAL A 113 -3.42 7.15 10.05
CA VAL A 113 -3.19 5.70 9.89
C VAL A 113 -1.71 5.39 9.77
N VAL A 114 -0.94 6.19 9.01
CA VAL A 114 0.51 6.00 8.90
C VAL A 114 1.20 6.15 10.25
N LEU A 115 0.91 7.23 10.99
CA LEU A 115 1.53 7.51 12.30
C LEU A 115 1.16 6.46 13.35
N VAL A 116 -0.11 6.05 13.42
CA VAL A 116 -0.57 4.99 14.34
C VAL A 116 0.12 3.67 14.00
N THR A 117 0.22 3.34 12.72
CA THR A 117 0.91 2.12 12.27
C THR A 117 2.39 2.17 12.62
N LEU A 118 3.05 3.30 12.36
CA LEU A 118 4.46 3.50 12.68
C LEU A 118 4.72 3.40 14.19
N ALA A 119 3.89 4.04 15.02
CA ALA A 119 3.99 3.97 16.47
C ALA A 119 3.83 2.53 16.98
N ALA A 120 2.85 1.79 16.46
CA ALA A 120 2.64 0.39 16.79
C ALA A 120 3.84 -0.49 16.37
N LEU A 121 4.43 -0.23 15.19
CA LEU A 121 5.61 -0.93 14.70
C LEU A 121 6.86 -0.64 15.54
N ILE A 122 7.08 0.61 15.97
CA ILE A 122 8.18 1.02 16.85
C ILE A 122 8.02 0.38 18.24
N ALA A 123 6.80 0.33 18.77
CA ALA A 123 6.48 -0.36 20.01
C ALA A 123 6.67 -1.89 19.92
N GLY A 124 6.98 -2.43 18.74
CA GLY A 124 7.11 -3.86 18.50
C GLY A 124 5.77 -4.60 18.60
N TRP A 125 4.64 -3.88 18.48
CA TRP A 125 3.32 -4.47 18.53
C TRP A 125 3.13 -5.39 17.33
N ARG A 126 2.98 -6.68 17.63
CA ARG A 126 2.74 -7.73 16.65
C ARG A 126 1.85 -8.77 17.29
N MET A 127 0.80 -9.18 16.57
CA MET A 127 0.02 -10.31 17.02
C MET A 127 0.86 -11.59 16.92
N ARG A 128 1.08 -12.24 18.06
CA ARG A 128 1.94 -13.43 18.19
C ARG A 128 1.20 -14.73 17.88
N ALA A 129 -0.11 -14.77 18.13
CA ALA A 129 -0.93 -15.96 17.95
C ALA A 129 -1.69 -15.94 16.62
N ALA A 130 -1.82 -17.11 15.99
CA ALA A 130 -2.60 -17.29 14.77
C ALA A 130 -4.03 -16.77 14.97
N PRO A 131 -4.48 -15.78 14.20
CA PRO A 131 -5.85 -15.29 14.32
C PRO A 131 -6.84 -16.43 14.02
N ARG A 132 -7.88 -16.53 14.84
CA ARG A 132 -9.07 -17.34 14.54
C ARG A 132 -9.67 -16.87 13.22
N PRO A 133 -10.39 -17.73 12.46
CA PRO A 133 -11.00 -17.34 11.19
C PRO A 133 -11.85 -16.06 11.27
N VAL A 134 -12.61 -15.88 12.35
CA VAL A 134 -13.40 -14.66 12.60
C VAL A 134 -12.52 -13.41 12.71
N ALA A 135 -11.39 -13.51 13.43
CA ALA A 135 -10.44 -12.40 13.54
C ALA A 135 -9.80 -12.08 12.18
N ARG A 136 -9.49 -13.09 11.35
CA ARG A 136 -8.98 -12.87 9.97
C ARG A 136 -9.99 -12.12 9.11
N LEU A 137 -11.27 -12.51 9.16
CA LEU A 137 -12.32 -11.81 8.43
C LEU A 137 -12.44 -10.36 8.92
N GLY A 138 -12.37 -10.12 10.24
CA GLY A 138 -12.36 -8.77 10.80
C GLY A 138 -11.17 -7.93 10.32
N VAL A 139 -9.97 -8.51 10.28
CA VAL A 139 -8.75 -7.86 9.76
C VAL A 139 -8.89 -7.55 8.27
N GLY A 140 -9.40 -8.49 7.48
CA GLY A 140 -9.65 -8.28 6.05
C GLY A 140 -10.68 -7.19 5.81
N ALA A 141 -11.79 -7.19 6.57
CA ALA A 141 -12.82 -6.15 6.50
C ALA A 141 -12.27 -4.77 6.88
N ALA A 142 -11.51 -4.67 7.97
CA ALA A 142 -10.86 -3.43 8.38
C ALA A 142 -9.85 -2.96 7.32
N THR A 143 -9.14 -3.89 6.68
CA THR A 143 -8.22 -3.57 5.57
C THR A 143 -8.96 -3.06 4.35
N GLY A 144 -10.11 -3.63 4.00
CA GLY A 144 -10.90 -3.14 2.86
C GLY A 144 -11.51 -1.76 3.13
N ILE A 145 -11.98 -1.49 4.34
CA ILE A 145 -12.49 -0.15 4.72
C ILE A 145 -11.36 0.87 4.74
N VAL A 146 -10.31 0.64 5.53
CA VAL A 146 -9.18 1.58 5.68
C VAL A 146 -8.43 1.71 4.35
N GLY A 147 -8.13 0.58 3.71
CA GLY A 147 -7.40 0.55 2.45
C GLY A 147 -8.20 1.11 1.27
N GLY A 148 -9.53 0.93 1.25
CA GLY A 148 -10.38 1.58 0.26
C GLY A 148 -10.47 3.10 0.46
N ALA A 149 -10.55 3.56 1.71
CA ALA A 149 -10.68 4.98 2.04
C ALA A 149 -9.37 5.76 1.87
N THR A 150 -8.21 5.12 2.07
CA THR A 150 -6.91 5.79 2.15
C THR A 150 -5.86 5.28 1.16
N GLY A 151 -6.12 4.16 0.47
CA GLY A 151 -5.12 3.41 -0.29
C GLY A 151 -4.15 2.57 0.56
N LEU A 152 -4.22 2.66 1.89
CA LEU A 152 -3.32 1.98 2.81
C LEU A 152 -3.82 0.57 3.16
N THR A 153 -3.57 -0.40 2.28
CA THR A 153 -3.92 -1.82 2.52
C THR A 153 -2.93 -2.56 3.44
N GLY A 154 -1.75 -1.97 3.66
CA GLY A 154 -0.65 -2.51 4.48
C GLY A 154 -0.85 -2.49 6.01
N PRO A 155 -1.22 -1.35 6.61
CA PRO A 155 -1.33 -1.13 8.05
C PRO A 155 -2.01 -2.23 8.86
N VAL A 156 -3.26 -2.53 8.52
CA VAL A 156 -4.07 -3.45 9.29
C VAL A 156 -3.47 -4.86 9.20
N VAL A 157 -3.00 -5.24 8.03
CA VAL A 157 -2.42 -6.56 7.73
C VAL A 157 -1.10 -6.79 8.46
N ILE A 158 -0.20 -5.80 8.44
CA ILE A 158 1.14 -5.95 9.03
C ILE A 158 1.08 -6.04 10.54
N LEU A 159 0.16 -5.30 11.18
CA LEU A 159 0.01 -5.30 12.63
C LEU A 159 -0.67 -6.58 13.15
N PHE A 160 -1.70 -7.04 12.44
CA PHE A 160 -2.42 -8.27 12.80
C PHE A 160 -1.76 -9.55 12.25
N ASN A 161 -0.66 -9.41 11.51
CA ASN A 161 0.25 -10.48 11.09
C ASN A 161 -0.46 -11.70 10.45
N LEU A 162 -0.63 -11.70 9.12
CA LEU A 162 -1.38 -12.74 8.39
C LEU A 162 -0.89 -14.19 8.59
N GLY A 163 0.34 -14.38 9.07
CA GLY A 163 0.93 -15.67 9.35
C GLY A 163 1.35 -15.83 10.80
N ALA A 164 0.73 -15.14 11.75
CA ALA A 164 1.07 -15.30 13.17
C ALA A 164 1.08 -16.79 13.56
N GLY A 165 2.20 -17.28 14.10
CA GLY A 165 2.43 -18.69 14.41
C GLY A 165 2.97 -19.57 13.26
N ALA A 166 3.08 -19.04 12.04
CA ALA A 166 3.70 -19.70 10.90
C ALA A 166 5.18 -19.28 10.72
N PRO A 167 5.99 -20.03 9.95
CA PRO A 167 7.35 -19.64 9.62
C PRO A 167 7.42 -18.23 9.00
N ALA A 168 8.51 -17.50 9.26
CA ALA A 168 8.70 -16.13 8.77
C ALA A 168 8.54 -16.01 7.24
N ALA A 169 8.98 -17.03 6.50
CA ALA A 169 8.82 -17.11 5.05
C ALA A 169 7.34 -17.11 4.60
N VAL A 170 6.49 -17.89 5.27
CA VAL A 170 5.04 -17.95 4.99
C VAL A 170 4.36 -16.62 5.33
N THR A 171 4.72 -16.03 6.47
CA THR A 171 4.20 -14.72 6.88
C THR A 171 4.53 -13.62 5.88
N ARG A 172 5.79 -13.56 5.43
CA ARG A 172 6.25 -12.62 4.41
C ARG A 172 5.52 -12.86 3.09
N ALA A 173 5.43 -14.12 2.65
CA ALA A 173 4.73 -14.49 1.43
C ALA A 173 3.25 -14.09 1.46
N ASN A 174 2.54 -14.40 2.56
CA ASN A 174 1.13 -14.03 2.74
C ASN A 174 0.94 -12.51 2.66
N THR A 175 1.79 -11.74 3.33
CA THR A 175 1.73 -10.27 3.32
C THR A 175 1.94 -9.71 1.92
N LEU A 176 3.02 -10.12 1.25
CA LEU A 176 3.36 -9.67 -0.11
C LEU A 176 2.25 -9.95 -1.12
N VAL A 177 1.74 -11.19 -1.10
CA VAL A 177 0.67 -11.63 -2.01
C VAL A 177 -0.63 -10.92 -1.66
N PHE A 178 -0.99 -10.82 -0.37
CA PHE A 178 -2.19 -10.10 0.06
C PHE A 178 -2.18 -8.65 -0.41
N LEU A 179 -1.07 -7.91 -0.21
CA LEU A 179 -0.99 -6.50 -0.61
C LEU A 179 -1.11 -6.32 -2.12
N THR A 180 -0.46 -7.21 -2.88
CA THR A 180 -0.53 -7.18 -4.35
C THR A 180 -1.95 -7.48 -4.85
N PHE A 181 -2.58 -8.53 -4.35
CA PHE A 181 -3.94 -8.89 -4.74
C PHE A 181 -4.97 -7.87 -4.24
N SER A 182 -4.75 -7.25 -3.08
CA SER A 182 -5.61 -6.17 -2.59
C SER A 182 -5.58 -4.94 -3.50
N ALA A 183 -4.38 -4.54 -3.98
CA ALA A 183 -4.26 -3.46 -4.95
C ALA A 183 -4.98 -3.80 -6.27
N LEU A 184 -4.86 -5.05 -6.74
CA LEU A 184 -5.57 -5.54 -7.92
C LEU A 184 -7.10 -5.53 -7.72
N LEU A 185 -7.58 -6.02 -6.59
CA LEU A 185 -9.02 -6.10 -6.27
C LEU A 185 -9.63 -4.72 -6.01
N LEU A 186 -8.85 -3.74 -5.58
CA LEU A 186 -9.32 -2.37 -5.37
C LEU A 186 -9.67 -1.67 -6.70
N LEU A 187 -8.98 -1.98 -7.80
CA LEU A 187 -9.15 -1.32 -9.10
C LEU A 187 -10.59 -1.41 -9.66
N PRO A 188 -11.25 -2.58 -9.71
CA PRO A 188 -12.66 -2.68 -10.11
C PRO A 188 -13.58 -1.79 -9.28
N HIS A 189 -13.35 -1.68 -7.97
CA HIS A 189 -14.18 -0.83 -7.10
C HIS A 189 -13.97 0.65 -7.37
N LEU A 190 -12.73 1.07 -7.60
CA LEU A 190 -12.40 2.44 -8.04
C LEU A 190 -13.04 2.76 -9.40
N TRP A 191 -13.04 1.80 -10.32
CA TRP A 191 -13.64 1.96 -11.64
C TRP A 191 -15.16 2.11 -11.58
N VAL A 192 -15.86 1.21 -10.87
CA VAL A 192 -17.32 1.26 -10.71
C VAL A 192 -17.78 2.55 -10.03
N GLN A 193 -16.98 3.12 -9.12
CA GLN A 193 -17.30 4.38 -8.47
C GLN A 193 -16.83 5.64 -9.23
N GLY A 194 -16.21 5.49 -10.40
CA GLY A 194 -15.78 6.61 -11.26
C GLY A 194 -14.48 7.30 -10.80
N LEU A 195 -13.70 6.67 -9.93
CA LEU A 195 -12.42 7.19 -9.43
C LEU A 195 -11.23 6.75 -10.30
N LEU A 196 -11.34 5.63 -11.02
CA LEU A 196 -10.30 5.18 -11.96
C LEU A 196 -10.46 5.88 -13.32
N ARG A 197 -10.16 7.18 -13.35
CA ARG A 197 -10.24 8.03 -14.55
C ARG A 197 -8.99 7.86 -15.44
N PRO A 198 -9.05 8.27 -16.73
CA PRO A 198 -7.90 8.16 -17.64
C PRO A 198 -6.61 8.80 -17.10
N GLU A 199 -6.71 9.91 -16.37
CA GLU A 199 -5.57 10.61 -15.77
C GLU A 199 -4.88 9.73 -14.72
N ALA A 200 -5.66 9.05 -13.87
CA ALA A 200 -5.15 8.13 -12.86
C ALA A 200 -4.50 6.89 -13.49
N LEU A 201 -5.08 6.38 -14.59
CA LEU A 201 -4.52 5.27 -15.35
C LEU A 201 -3.15 5.64 -15.94
N TRP A 202 -3.04 6.77 -16.63
CA TRP A 202 -1.77 7.21 -17.23
C TRP A 202 -0.72 7.54 -16.19
N LEU A 203 -1.09 8.24 -15.12
CA LEU A 203 -0.18 8.48 -14.00
C LEU A 203 0.28 7.15 -13.39
N GLY A 204 -0.65 6.23 -13.11
CA GLY A 204 -0.32 4.91 -12.60
C GLY A 204 0.65 4.14 -13.49
N LEU A 205 0.44 4.15 -14.81
CA LEU A 205 1.34 3.54 -15.80
C LEU A 205 2.74 4.17 -15.81
N LEU A 206 2.84 5.49 -15.67
CA LEU A 206 4.13 6.18 -15.51
C LEU A 206 4.84 5.75 -14.22
N LEU A 207 4.10 5.53 -13.14
CA LEU A 207 4.63 5.11 -11.84
C LEU A 207 4.99 3.62 -11.78
N VAL A 208 4.46 2.77 -12.66
CA VAL A 208 4.74 1.31 -12.72
C VAL A 208 6.24 1.04 -12.79
N LEU A 209 6.94 1.68 -13.73
CA LEU A 209 8.36 1.40 -14.00
C LEU A 209 9.26 1.82 -12.82
N PRO A 210 9.19 3.07 -12.30
CA PRO A 210 9.96 3.47 -11.12
C PRO A 210 9.66 2.60 -9.90
N TYR A 211 8.38 2.25 -9.66
CA TYR A 211 8.00 1.37 -8.56
C TYR A 211 8.61 -0.03 -8.72
N ALA A 212 8.54 -0.62 -9.92
CA ALA A 212 9.13 -1.93 -10.22
C ALA A 212 10.65 -1.94 -10.09
N VAL A 213 11.33 -0.90 -10.57
CA VAL A 213 12.78 -0.72 -10.45
C VAL A 213 13.18 -0.57 -8.99
N GLY A 214 12.51 0.31 -8.25
CA GLY A 214 12.73 0.48 -6.81
C GLY A 214 12.56 -0.84 -6.06
N ASN A 215 11.47 -1.57 -6.33
CA ASN A 215 11.22 -2.88 -5.73
C ASN A 215 12.31 -3.90 -6.04
N ARG A 216 12.78 -3.99 -7.30
CA ARG A 216 13.87 -4.90 -7.67
C ARG A 216 15.18 -4.54 -7.00
N ILE A 217 15.53 -3.24 -6.94
CA ILE A 217 16.72 -2.77 -6.24
C ILE A 217 16.61 -3.10 -4.74
N GLY A 218 15.46 -2.82 -4.12
CA GLY A 218 15.23 -3.13 -2.71
C GLY A 218 15.38 -4.62 -2.41
N GLN A 219 14.83 -5.49 -3.27
CA GLN A 219 15.01 -6.94 -3.15
C GLN A 219 16.48 -7.37 -3.31
N ALA A 220 17.20 -6.78 -4.25
CA ALA A 220 18.62 -7.10 -4.50
C ALA A 220 19.52 -6.63 -3.35
N LEU A 221 19.17 -5.51 -2.71
CA LEU A 221 19.87 -4.98 -1.55
C LEU A 221 19.54 -5.70 -0.25
N PHE A 222 18.46 -6.50 -0.21
CA PHE A 222 18.01 -7.13 1.03
C PHE A 222 18.99 -8.20 1.50
N ASP A 223 19.64 -7.94 2.64
CA ASP A 223 20.43 -8.91 3.37
C ASP A 223 19.67 -9.42 4.61
N PRO A 224 19.36 -10.72 4.71
CA PRO A 224 18.76 -11.31 5.91
C PRO A 224 19.53 -11.00 7.21
N GLY A 225 20.86 -10.87 7.16
CA GLY A 225 21.70 -10.56 8.32
C GLY A 225 21.52 -9.14 8.87
N ALA A 226 21.02 -8.20 8.04
CA ALA A 226 20.82 -6.80 8.40
C ALA A 226 19.34 -6.40 8.52
N GLU A 227 18.42 -7.37 8.70
CA GLU A 227 16.97 -7.13 8.79
C GLU A 227 16.58 -6.00 9.76
N ALA A 228 17.26 -5.94 10.92
CA ALA A 228 17.01 -4.91 11.91
C ALA A 228 17.34 -3.49 11.40
N ILE A 229 18.40 -3.34 10.61
CA ILE A 229 18.80 -2.07 10.01
C ILE A 229 17.78 -1.66 8.96
N TYR A 230 17.44 -2.56 8.04
CA TYR A 230 16.43 -2.29 7.02
C TYR A 230 15.09 -1.84 7.62
N ARG A 231 14.65 -2.51 8.69
CA ARG A 231 13.42 -2.13 9.38
C ARG A 231 13.50 -0.73 10.00
N ARG A 232 14.62 -0.37 10.64
CA ARG A 232 14.84 0.99 11.18
C ARG A 232 14.84 2.03 10.06
N VAL A 233 15.49 1.75 8.93
CA VAL A 233 15.49 2.63 7.76
C VAL A 233 14.09 2.79 7.20
N ALA A 234 13.32 1.71 7.05
CA ALA A 234 11.92 1.78 6.64
C ALA A 234 11.09 2.67 7.58
N TYR A 235 11.25 2.52 8.90
CA TYR A 235 10.55 3.35 9.88
C TYR A 235 10.92 4.83 9.76
N ALA A 236 12.19 5.15 9.56
CA ALA A 236 12.64 6.51 9.35
C ALA A 236 12.04 7.13 8.06
N ILE A 237 12.00 6.36 6.97
CA ILE A 237 11.42 6.81 5.70
C ILE A 237 9.90 7.00 5.83
N ILE A 238 9.21 6.07 6.51
CA ILE A 238 7.77 6.20 6.79
C ILE A 238 7.50 7.43 7.65
N ALA A 239 8.32 7.69 8.68
CA ALA A 239 8.21 8.88 9.53
C ALA A 239 8.37 10.17 8.72
N ALA A 240 9.43 10.25 7.90
CA ALA A 240 9.67 11.39 7.03
C ALA A 240 8.50 11.61 6.04
N SER A 241 7.99 10.54 5.44
CA SER A 241 6.85 10.59 4.52
C SER A 241 5.59 11.10 5.22
N ALA A 242 5.32 10.62 6.43
CA ALA A 242 4.19 11.08 7.24
C ALA A 242 4.29 12.57 7.59
N LEU A 243 5.48 13.05 7.99
CA LEU A 243 5.70 14.46 8.31
C LEU A 243 5.51 15.39 7.10
N VAL A 244 5.98 14.97 5.93
CA VAL A 244 5.78 15.68 4.66
C VAL A 244 4.30 15.69 4.27
N GLY A 245 3.60 14.58 4.49
CA GLY A 245 2.18 14.43 4.16
C GLY A 245 1.19 15.05 5.15
N LEU A 246 1.66 15.70 6.22
CA LEU A 246 0.75 16.34 7.19
C LEU A 246 0.02 17.51 6.51
N PRO A 247 -1.31 17.63 6.67
CA PRO A 247 -2.09 18.75 6.09
C PRO A 247 -1.84 20.11 6.76
N VAL A 248 -0.77 20.26 7.53
CA VAL A 248 -0.42 21.51 8.23
C VAL A 248 0.35 22.48 7.36
N TRP A 249 0.81 22.03 6.19
CA TRP A 249 1.65 22.78 5.24
C TRP A 249 0.86 23.37 4.06
N THR A 250 -0.44 23.08 3.97
CA THR A 250 -1.33 23.38 2.82
C THR A 250 -2.65 23.93 3.32
#